data_AF-A0A4R6R151-F1
#
_entry.id   AF-A0A4R6R151-F1
#
_cell.length_a   1.000
_cell.length_b   1.000
_cell.length_c   1.000
_cell.angle_alpha   90.00
_cell.angle_beta   90.00
_cell.angle_gamma   90.00
#
_symmetry.space_group_name_H-M   'P 1'
#
loop_
_entity.id
_entity.type
_entity.pdbx_description
1 polymer ?
#
loop_
_entity_poly.entity_id
_entity_poly.type
_entity_poly.pdbx_seq_one_letter_code
_entity_poly.pdbx_strand_id
1 'polypeptide(L)'
;MNVKSSHGSLEELCDHIRALPRHQLWRWGQAGDLPGDGKRIDAQALQLIADANRWRRGFGFTHYDPALKANARAIAAANAGGFTLNRSADNVVEADKLVALGIAPVVLVLPKGTTKHFTTPAGNHVSVCPATVRDDVTCARCGICQNKDRKAIMGFPAHGSGAAKAHVISLTGLTKSLTKSRRTTPFDDGSVETAKRKTA
;
A
#
# COMPACT_ATOMS: atom_id res chain seq x y z
N MET A 1 5.52 -17.98 -27.52
CA MET A 1 6.77 -18.28 -26.79
C MET A 1 6.36 -18.68 -25.38
N ASN A 2 6.59 -19.93 -24.99
CA ASN A 2 6.17 -20.47 -23.69
C ASN A 2 7.12 -19.99 -22.59
N VAL A 3 6.64 -19.07 -21.74
CA VAL A 3 7.35 -18.67 -20.53
C VAL A 3 7.15 -19.79 -19.50
N LYS A 4 8.18 -20.63 -19.31
CA LYS A 4 8.24 -21.59 -18.21
C LYS A 4 8.71 -20.86 -16.96
N SER A 5 7.81 -20.60 -16.01
CA SER A 5 8.19 -20.38 -14.62
C SER A 5 8.19 -21.74 -13.88
N SER A 6 8.78 -21.81 -12.69
CA SER A 6 9.01 -23.04 -11.92
C SER A 6 7.74 -23.78 -11.44
N HIS A 7 6.55 -23.45 -11.96
CA HIS A 7 5.23 -23.85 -11.46
C HIS A 7 4.24 -24.31 -12.56
N GLY A 8 4.75 -24.93 -13.63
CA GLY A 8 3.91 -25.36 -14.75
C GLY A 8 3.76 -24.27 -15.82
N SER A 9 2.98 -24.55 -16.85
CA SER A 9 2.71 -23.59 -17.93
C SER A 9 1.75 -22.48 -17.46
N LEU A 10 1.70 -21.37 -18.20
CA LEU A 10 0.77 -20.27 -17.91
C LEU A 10 -0.69 -20.75 -17.96
N GLU A 11 -0.99 -21.69 -18.85
CA GLU A 11 -2.29 -22.32 -19.01
C GLU A 11 -2.67 -23.12 -17.77
N GLU A 12 -1.79 -23.99 -17.29
CA GLU A 12 -1.99 -24.79 -16.07
C GLU A 12 -2.25 -23.90 -14.85
N LEU A 13 -1.50 -22.80 -14.73
CA LEU A 13 -1.72 -21.81 -13.68
C LEU A 13 -3.09 -21.14 -13.79
N CYS A 14 -3.50 -20.75 -15.01
CA CYS A 14 -4.82 -20.17 -15.23
C CYS A 14 -5.94 -21.16 -14.87
N ASP A 15 -5.78 -22.44 -15.19
CA ASP A 15 -6.75 -23.48 -14.85
C ASP A 15 -6.86 -23.69 -13.34
N HIS A 16 -5.74 -23.67 -12.61
CA HIS A 16 -5.77 -23.69 -11.15
C HIS A 16 -6.49 -22.48 -10.56
N ILE A 17 -6.23 -21.27 -11.06
CA ILE A 17 -6.94 -20.06 -10.62
C ILE A 17 -8.45 -20.18 -10.94
N ARG A 18 -8.80 -20.85 -12.05
CA ARG A 18 -10.20 -21.09 -12.41
C ARG A 18 -10.93 -22.09 -11.52
N ALA A 19 -10.21 -23.07 -11.01
CA ALA A 19 -10.75 -24.06 -10.09
C ALA A 19 -10.97 -23.53 -8.66
N LEU A 20 -10.42 -22.35 -8.30
CA LEU A 20 -10.63 -21.76 -6.98
C LEU A 20 -12.12 -21.45 -6.73
N PRO A 21 -12.61 -21.62 -5.49
CA PRO A 21 -13.95 -21.21 -5.12
C PRO A 21 -14.21 -19.73 -5.47
N ARG A 22 -15.46 -19.42 -5.82
CA ARG A 22 -15.85 -18.02 -6.05
C ARG A 22 -15.55 -17.18 -4.82
N HIS A 23 -15.06 -15.97 -5.04
CA HIS A 23 -14.63 -15.01 -4.04
C HIS A 23 -13.45 -15.46 -3.16
N GLN A 24 -12.82 -16.60 -3.47
CA GLN A 24 -11.61 -17.04 -2.78
C GLN A 24 -10.51 -15.98 -2.90
N LEU A 25 -10.00 -15.56 -1.75
CA LEU A 25 -8.81 -14.71 -1.66
C LEU A 25 -7.59 -15.57 -1.94
N TRP A 26 -6.72 -15.11 -2.84
CA TRP A 26 -5.47 -15.76 -3.16
C TRP A 26 -4.39 -14.72 -3.48
N ARG A 27 -3.14 -15.11 -3.28
CA ARG A 27 -1.99 -14.22 -3.46
C ARG A 27 -1.12 -14.74 -4.59
N TRP A 28 -0.79 -13.86 -5.52
CA TRP A 28 0.23 -14.08 -6.53
C TRP A 28 1.62 -13.90 -5.92
N GLY A 29 2.40 -14.99 -5.92
CA GLY A 29 3.86 -15.02 -5.82
C GLY A 29 4.56 -14.05 -4.86
N GLN A 30 5.86 -13.88 -5.10
CA GLN A 30 6.66 -12.80 -4.54
C GLN A 30 6.65 -11.57 -5.45
N ALA A 31 7.13 -10.43 -4.93
CA ALA A 31 7.26 -9.21 -5.71
C ALA A 31 8.33 -9.42 -6.80
N GLY A 32 7.96 -9.21 -8.07
CA GLY A 32 8.84 -9.42 -9.22
C GLY A 32 8.50 -10.66 -10.06
N ASP A 33 7.74 -11.61 -9.51
CA ASP A 33 7.35 -12.87 -10.20
C ASP A 33 6.23 -12.69 -11.24
N LEU A 34 5.96 -11.46 -11.69
CA LEU A 34 4.98 -11.24 -12.76
C LEU A 34 5.59 -11.66 -14.10
N PRO A 35 4.80 -12.25 -15.02
CA PRO A 35 5.26 -12.56 -16.37
C PRO A 35 5.88 -11.32 -17.04
N GLY A 36 7.07 -11.49 -17.61
CA GLY A 36 7.84 -10.40 -18.18
C GLY A 36 9.34 -10.69 -18.23
N ASP A 37 10.13 -9.66 -18.51
CA ASP A 37 11.60 -9.72 -18.61
C ASP A 37 12.33 -9.02 -17.45
N GLY A 38 11.61 -8.68 -16.38
CA GLY A 38 12.11 -7.92 -15.24
C GLY A 38 12.14 -6.41 -15.44
N LYS A 39 11.92 -5.92 -16.67
CA LYS A 39 11.76 -4.48 -16.99
C LYS A 39 10.37 -4.17 -17.55
N ARG A 40 9.86 -5.04 -18.41
CA ARG A 40 8.56 -4.99 -19.06
C ARG A 40 7.71 -6.16 -18.64
N ILE A 41 6.48 -5.85 -18.25
CA ILE A 41 5.45 -6.85 -17.99
C ILE A 41 5.01 -7.44 -19.34
N ASP A 42 4.92 -8.77 -19.41
CA ASP A 42 4.18 -9.45 -20.47
C ASP A 42 2.68 -9.19 -20.26
N ALA A 43 2.17 -8.19 -20.96
CA ALA A 43 0.79 -7.74 -20.82
C ALA A 43 -0.23 -8.80 -21.25
N GLN A 44 0.11 -9.67 -22.22
CA GLN A 44 -0.80 -10.74 -22.66
C GLN A 44 -0.90 -11.81 -21.59
N ALA A 45 0.23 -12.24 -21.04
CA ALA A 45 0.23 -13.21 -19.95
C ALA A 45 -0.47 -12.67 -18.69
N LEU A 46 -0.23 -11.40 -18.34
CA LEU A 46 -0.92 -10.77 -17.22
C LEU A 46 -2.45 -10.68 -17.44
N GLN A 47 -2.89 -10.41 -18.67
CA GLN A 47 -4.31 -10.39 -19.00
C GLN A 47 -4.95 -11.77 -18.81
N LEU A 48 -4.29 -12.85 -19.27
CA LEU A 48 -4.78 -14.21 -19.08
C LEU A 48 -4.96 -14.56 -17.59
N ILE A 49 -4.03 -14.14 -16.74
CA ILE A 49 -4.13 -14.30 -15.28
C ILE A 49 -5.30 -13.48 -14.72
N ALA A 50 -5.46 -12.23 -15.15
CA ALA A 50 -6.55 -11.37 -14.70
C ALA A 50 -7.93 -11.95 -15.11
N ASP A 51 -8.03 -12.51 -16.31
CA ASP A 51 -9.25 -13.16 -16.80
C ASP A 51 -9.55 -14.45 -16.04
N ALA A 52 -8.52 -15.28 -15.79
CA ALA A 52 -8.64 -16.46 -14.94
C ALA A 52 -9.07 -16.10 -13.52
N ASN A 53 -8.64 -14.94 -13.01
CA ASN A 53 -9.02 -14.41 -11.70
C ASN A 53 -10.46 -13.87 -11.62
N ARG A 54 -11.20 -13.76 -12.72
CA ARG A 54 -12.57 -13.20 -12.69
C ARG A 54 -13.43 -13.93 -11.65
N TRP A 55 -14.11 -13.21 -10.77
CA TRP A 55 -14.88 -13.76 -9.62
C TRP A 55 -14.05 -14.37 -8.49
N ARG A 56 -12.72 -14.30 -8.54
CA ARG A 56 -11.80 -14.61 -7.44
C ARG A 56 -11.26 -13.28 -6.91
N ARG A 57 -10.53 -13.34 -5.81
CA ARG A 57 -9.97 -12.16 -5.14
C ARG A 57 -8.45 -12.23 -5.15
N GLY A 58 -7.86 -12.30 -6.33
CA GLY A 58 -6.41 -12.34 -6.50
C GLY A 58 -5.77 -11.00 -6.25
N PHE A 59 -4.62 -11.01 -5.59
CA PHE A 59 -3.76 -9.83 -5.45
C PHE A 59 -2.27 -10.19 -5.48
N GLY A 60 -1.44 -9.23 -5.85
CA GLY A 60 0.01 -9.39 -5.94
C GLY A 60 0.77 -8.10 -5.69
N PHE A 61 2.09 -8.16 -5.78
CA PHE A 61 3.00 -7.04 -5.56
C PHE A 61 3.97 -6.90 -6.73
N THR A 62 4.36 -5.67 -7.07
CA THR A 62 5.25 -5.43 -8.21
C THR A 62 6.13 -4.19 -8.03
N HIS A 63 7.38 -4.33 -8.48
CA HIS A 63 8.36 -3.25 -8.61
C HIS A 63 8.54 -2.78 -10.06
N TYR A 64 7.88 -3.38 -11.05
CA TYR A 64 8.01 -3.01 -12.47
C TYR A 64 7.78 -1.51 -12.70
N ASP A 65 8.72 -0.77 -13.29
CA ASP A 65 8.65 0.70 -13.36
C ASP A 65 7.36 1.21 -14.06
N PRO A 66 6.51 2.01 -13.38
CA PRO A 66 5.30 2.58 -13.97
C PRO A 66 5.58 3.79 -14.89
N ALA A 67 6.81 4.34 -14.90
CA ALA A 67 7.20 5.35 -15.89
C ALA A 67 7.18 4.77 -17.32
N LEU A 68 7.36 3.45 -17.45
CA LEU A 68 7.09 2.74 -18.69
C LEU A 68 5.58 2.63 -18.90
N LYS A 69 5.05 3.43 -19.84
CA LYS A 69 3.60 3.47 -20.17
C LYS A 69 2.98 2.09 -20.39
N ALA A 70 3.73 1.13 -20.95
CA ALA A 70 3.26 -0.23 -21.14
C ALA A 70 2.99 -0.95 -19.81
N ASN A 71 3.90 -0.84 -18.83
CA ASN A 71 3.72 -1.41 -17.50
C ASN A 71 2.56 -0.74 -16.77
N ALA A 72 2.48 0.60 -16.81
CA ALA A 72 1.38 1.33 -16.20
C ALA A 72 0.01 0.88 -16.73
N ARG A 73 -0.12 0.71 -18.05
CA ARG A 73 -1.35 0.21 -18.68
C ARG A 73 -1.67 -1.22 -18.26
N ALA A 74 -0.68 -2.11 -18.26
CA ALA A 74 -0.88 -3.51 -17.87
C ALA A 74 -1.35 -3.64 -16.41
N ILE A 75 -0.75 -2.86 -15.50
CA ILE A 75 -1.12 -2.82 -14.08
C ILE A 75 -2.54 -2.26 -13.90
N ALA A 76 -2.85 -1.14 -14.55
CA ALA A 76 -4.17 -0.53 -14.48
C ALA A 76 -5.26 -1.48 -15.01
N ALA A 77 -5.00 -2.17 -16.12
CA ALA A 77 -5.92 -3.15 -16.70
C ALA A 77 -6.17 -4.34 -15.77
N ALA A 78 -5.12 -4.92 -15.18
CA ALA A 78 -5.25 -6.00 -14.20
C ALA A 78 -6.10 -5.58 -12.99
N ASN A 79 -5.83 -4.38 -12.44
CA ASN A 79 -6.59 -3.83 -11.31
C ASN A 79 -8.05 -3.59 -11.66
N ALA A 80 -8.34 -3.08 -12.86
CA ALA A 80 -9.71 -2.90 -13.34
C ALA A 80 -10.43 -4.26 -13.53
N GLY A 81 -9.70 -5.31 -13.94
CA GLY A 81 -10.19 -6.68 -14.05
C GLY A 81 -10.37 -7.42 -12.71
N GLY A 82 -10.06 -6.78 -11.58
CA GLY A 82 -10.22 -7.36 -10.24
C GLY A 82 -9.04 -8.20 -9.75
N PHE A 83 -7.94 -8.27 -10.52
CA PHE A 83 -6.67 -8.84 -10.07
C PHE A 83 -5.78 -7.71 -9.54
N THR A 84 -5.74 -7.55 -8.21
CA THR A 84 -5.17 -6.34 -7.59
C THR A 84 -3.66 -6.42 -7.46
N LEU A 85 -2.94 -5.73 -8.35
CA LEU A 85 -1.52 -5.49 -8.25
C LEU A 85 -1.22 -4.23 -7.43
N ASN A 86 -0.44 -4.44 -6.38
CA ASN A 86 0.03 -3.40 -5.50
C ASN A 86 1.44 -2.95 -5.91
N ARG A 87 1.68 -1.64 -5.87
CA ARG A 87 2.98 -1.05 -6.14
C ARG A 87 3.85 -1.08 -4.90
N SER A 88 4.99 -1.75 -4.98
CA SER A 88 5.95 -1.84 -3.90
C SER A 88 6.89 -0.63 -3.92
N ALA A 89 6.93 0.10 -2.82
CA ALA A 89 7.90 1.15 -2.55
C ALA A 89 8.92 0.65 -1.53
N ASP A 90 10.19 0.99 -1.74
CA ASP A 90 11.27 0.64 -0.82
C ASP A 90 11.54 1.76 0.20
N ASN A 91 10.95 2.95 -0.02
CA ASN A 91 11.04 4.08 0.90
C ASN A 91 9.83 5.03 0.79
N VAL A 92 9.69 5.91 1.78
CA VAL A 92 8.56 6.85 1.89
C VAL A 92 8.46 7.82 0.70
N VAL A 93 9.60 8.30 0.19
CA VAL A 93 9.63 9.24 -0.94
C VAL A 93 9.11 8.57 -2.21
N GLU A 94 9.51 7.32 -2.45
CA GLU A 94 9.00 6.52 -3.54
C GLU A 94 7.52 6.20 -3.36
N ALA A 95 7.07 5.89 -2.13
CA ALA A 95 5.66 5.63 -1.86
C ALA A 95 4.79 6.85 -2.23
N ASP A 96 5.22 8.06 -1.85
CA ASP A 96 4.51 9.29 -2.21
C ASP A 96 4.45 9.51 -3.72
N LYS A 97 5.55 9.23 -4.45
CA LYS A 97 5.55 9.27 -5.92
C LYS A 97 4.56 8.28 -6.52
N LEU A 98 4.54 7.05 -6.03
CA LEU A 98 3.64 6.00 -6.53
C LEU A 98 2.17 6.33 -6.24
N VAL A 99 1.85 6.92 -5.08
CA VAL A 99 0.49 7.40 -4.78
C VAL A 99 0.09 8.52 -5.73
N ALA A 100 0.98 9.48 -5.98
CA ALA A 100 0.70 10.61 -6.87
C ALA A 100 0.41 10.18 -8.32
N LEU A 101 0.92 9.02 -8.77
CA LEU A 101 0.60 8.47 -10.09
C LEU A 101 -0.85 7.98 -10.20
N GLY A 102 -1.50 7.62 -9.09
CA GLY A 102 -2.91 7.18 -9.08
C GLY A 102 -3.21 5.89 -9.86
N ILE A 103 -2.19 5.08 -10.16
CA ILE A 103 -2.32 3.88 -11.02
C ILE A 103 -2.86 2.67 -10.24
N ALA A 104 -2.41 2.51 -9.01
CA ALA A 104 -2.58 1.27 -8.24
C ALA A 104 -2.37 1.54 -6.74
N PRO A 105 -2.94 0.70 -5.86
CA PRO A 105 -2.69 0.83 -4.44
C PRO A 105 -1.20 0.60 -4.12
N VAL A 106 -0.70 1.32 -3.11
CA VAL A 106 0.72 1.33 -2.76
C VAL A 106 0.96 0.53 -1.48
N VAL A 107 2.10 -0.14 -1.44
CA VAL A 107 2.69 -0.73 -0.24
C VAL A 107 4.11 -0.24 -0.04
N LEU A 108 4.56 -0.24 1.20
CA LEU A 108 5.85 0.33 1.59
C LEU A 108 6.61 -0.64 2.48
N VAL A 109 7.86 -0.94 2.15
CA VAL A 109 8.77 -1.61 3.06
C VAL A 109 9.13 -0.65 4.20
N LEU A 110 9.03 -1.13 5.44
CA LEU A 110 9.33 -0.38 6.66
C LEU A 110 10.54 -0.98 7.38
N PRO A 111 11.25 -0.18 8.20
CA PRO A 111 12.26 -0.71 9.10
C PRO A 111 11.71 -1.82 10.00
N LYS A 112 12.56 -2.79 10.33
CA LYS A 112 12.21 -3.89 11.24
C LYS A 112 11.72 -3.33 12.59
N GLY A 113 10.63 -3.90 13.11
CA GLY A 113 10.05 -3.50 14.40
C GLY A 113 9.16 -2.25 14.34
N THR A 114 8.89 -1.70 13.15
CA THR A 114 7.93 -0.59 13.02
C THR A 114 6.51 -1.09 13.33
N THR A 115 5.91 -0.59 14.42
CA THR A 115 4.55 -0.97 14.82
C THR A 115 3.52 0.15 14.71
N LYS A 116 3.99 1.40 14.71
CA LYS A 116 3.13 2.59 14.70
C LYS A 116 2.80 3.02 13.28
N HIS A 117 1.52 3.28 13.04
CA HIS A 117 1.05 3.98 11.85
C HIS A 117 1.60 5.41 11.83
N PHE A 118 1.76 5.97 10.64
CA PHE A 118 2.28 7.34 10.47
C PHE A 118 1.74 7.98 9.19
N THR A 119 2.07 9.25 8.99
CA THR A 119 1.73 9.99 7.78
C THR A 119 3.03 10.38 7.07
N THR A 120 3.09 10.20 5.76
CA THR A 120 4.24 10.59 4.95
C THR A 120 4.35 12.12 4.85
N PRO A 121 5.50 12.67 4.42
CA PRO A 121 5.64 14.10 4.17
C PRO A 121 4.63 14.66 3.16
N ALA A 122 4.18 13.87 2.17
CA ALA A 122 3.13 14.28 1.24
C ALA A 122 1.70 14.14 1.79
N GLY A 123 1.53 13.75 3.06
CA GLY A 123 0.22 13.66 3.71
C GLY A 123 -0.49 12.31 3.55
N ASN A 124 0.18 11.28 3.01
CA ASN A 124 -0.42 9.96 2.81
C ASN A 124 -0.37 9.14 4.11
N HIS A 125 -1.49 8.52 4.48
CA HIS A 125 -1.54 7.67 5.67
C HIS A 125 -0.90 6.29 5.40
N VAL A 126 0.04 5.89 6.24
CA VAL A 126 0.69 4.57 6.24
C VAL A 126 0.15 3.74 7.40
N SER A 127 -0.62 2.70 7.07
CA SER A 127 -1.09 1.70 8.02
C SER A 127 -0.12 0.51 8.02
N VAL A 128 0.39 0.16 9.20
CA VAL A 128 1.28 -0.98 9.39
C VAL A 128 0.45 -2.25 9.28
N CYS A 129 0.92 -3.20 8.47
CA CYS A 129 0.23 -4.45 8.21
C CYS A 129 -0.06 -5.18 9.52
N PRO A 130 -1.35 -5.44 9.86
CA PRO A 130 -1.70 -6.08 11.12
C PRO A 130 -1.11 -7.49 11.24
N ALA A 131 -0.94 -8.21 10.12
CA ALA A 131 -0.34 -9.54 10.11
C ALA A 131 1.16 -9.57 10.47
N THR A 132 1.81 -8.39 10.57
CA THR A 132 3.22 -8.28 10.98
C THR A 132 3.39 -7.91 12.45
N VAL A 133 2.31 -7.51 13.11
CA VAL A 133 2.32 -7.03 14.50
C VAL A 133 1.35 -7.78 15.41
N ARG A 134 0.55 -8.69 14.84
CA ARG A 134 -0.44 -9.52 15.54
C ARG A 134 -0.41 -10.94 14.99
N ASP A 135 -0.42 -11.91 15.89
CA ASP A 135 -0.37 -13.34 15.53
C ASP A 135 -1.74 -13.88 15.05
N ASP A 136 -2.84 -13.19 15.40
CA ASP A 136 -4.21 -13.61 15.08
C ASP A 136 -4.72 -13.13 13.70
N VAL A 137 -3.86 -12.43 12.95
CA VAL A 137 -4.20 -11.85 11.64
C VAL A 137 -3.38 -12.48 10.53
N THR A 138 -4.06 -13.17 9.61
CA THR A 138 -3.46 -13.71 8.40
C THR A 138 -3.89 -12.92 7.17
N CYS A 139 -3.14 -13.02 6.08
CA CYS A 139 -3.54 -12.43 4.80
C CYS A 139 -4.91 -12.95 4.35
N ALA A 140 -5.17 -14.26 4.56
CA ALA A 140 -6.43 -14.93 4.22
C ALA A 140 -7.65 -14.29 4.92
N ARG A 141 -7.48 -13.87 6.18
CA ARG A 141 -8.54 -13.21 6.97
C ARG A 141 -8.60 -11.69 6.71
N CYS A 142 -7.46 -11.05 6.47
CA CYS A 142 -7.38 -9.59 6.34
C CYS A 142 -7.83 -9.07 4.96
N GLY A 143 -7.27 -9.61 3.88
CA GLY A 143 -7.65 -9.23 2.50
C GLY A 143 -7.44 -7.78 2.08
N ILE A 144 -6.87 -6.89 2.91
CA ILE A 144 -6.76 -5.46 2.60
C ILE A 144 -5.94 -5.17 1.34
N CYS A 145 -4.92 -6.00 1.06
CA CYS A 145 -4.08 -5.86 -0.13
C CYS A 145 -4.82 -6.18 -1.44
N GLN A 146 -5.97 -6.86 -1.37
CA GLN A 146 -6.86 -7.07 -2.52
C GLN A 146 -7.85 -5.91 -2.72
N ASN A 147 -8.07 -5.07 -1.71
CA ASN A 147 -8.88 -3.88 -1.88
C ASN A 147 -8.06 -2.83 -2.65
N LYS A 148 -8.34 -2.69 -3.95
CA LYS A 148 -7.70 -1.69 -4.82
C LYS A 148 -8.08 -0.24 -4.48
N ASP A 149 -9.24 -0.04 -3.84
CA ASP A 149 -9.81 1.28 -3.56
C ASP A 149 -9.45 1.78 -2.14
N ARG A 150 -8.58 1.05 -1.43
CA ARG A 150 -8.10 1.49 -0.12
C ARG A 150 -7.29 2.79 -0.24
N LYS A 151 -7.46 3.68 0.73
CA LYS A 151 -6.78 4.98 0.78
C LYS A 151 -5.41 4.93 1.45
N ALA A 152 -5.19 3.96 2.34
CA ALA A 152 -3.95 3.85 3.09
C ALA A 152 -2.86 3.12 2.29
N ILE A 153 -1.63 3.58 2.43
CA ILE A 153 -0.43 2.83 2.07
C ILE A 153 -0.27 1.70 3.10
N MET A 154 -0.12 0.46 2.66
CA MET A 154 0.16 -0.65 3.57
C MET A 154 1.66 -0.79 3.81
N GLY A 155 2.09 -0.58 5.05
CA GLY A 155 3.47 -0.70 5.48
C GLY A 155 3.81 -2.11 5.94
N PHE A 156 4.93 -2.66 5.48
CA PHE A 156 5.44 -3.98 5.85
C PHE A 156 6.79 -3.85 6.56
N PRO A 157 6.85 -3.99 7.89
CA PRO A 157 8.10 -4.10 8.62
C PRO A 157 8.95 -5.23 8.06
N ALA A 158 10.19 -4.91 7.72
CA ALA A 158 11.08 -5.88 7.11
C ALA A 158 11.37 -7.05 8.09
N HIS A 159 11.31 -8.27 7.56
CA HIS A 159 11.63 -9.51 8.27
C HIS A 159 12.80 -10.24 7.58
N GLY A 160 13.51 -11.09 8.32
CA GLY A 160 14.60 -11.93 7.76
C GLY A 160 15.85 -11.14 7.33
N SER A 161 16.71 -11.77 6.52
CA SER A 161 18.01 -11.24 6.07
C SER A 161 17.91 -9.99 5.17
N GLY A 162 16.74 -9.70 4.60
CA GLY A 162 16.48 -8.48 3.83
C GLY A 162 16.27 -7.21 4.68
N ALA A 163 16.14 -7.34 6.01
CA ALA A 163 15.88 -6.20 6.90
C ALA A 163 16.97 -5.13 6.85
N ALA A 164 18.22 -5.49 6.58
CA ALA A 164 19.35 -4.56 6.53
C ALA A 164 19.22 -3.51 5.40
N LYS A 165 18.51 -3.82 4.30
CA LYS A 165 18.36 -2.91 3.15
C LYS A 165 17.30 -1.82 3.35
N ALA A 166 16.36 -2.02 4.29
CA ALA A 166 15.30 -1.04 4.60
C ALA A 166 15.78 0.11 5.51
N HIS A 167 17.03 0.06 5.98
CA HIS A 167 17.62 1.00 6.93
C HIS A 167 18.32 2.20 6.26
N VAL A 168 17.70 2.88 5.30
CA VAL A 168 18.13 4.25 4.96
C VAL A 168 16.92 5.07 4.50
N ILE A 169 16.28 5.77 5.44
CA ILE A 169 15.84 7.18 5.32
C ILE A 169 15.44 7.65 6.72
N SER A 170 16.11 8.71 7.13
CA SER A 170 16.15 9.30 8.45
C SER A 170 14.79 9.87 8.90
N LEU A 171 14.25 9.35 10.02
CA LEU A 171 13.06 9.87 10.72
C LEU A 171 13.31 11.22 11.43
N THR A 172 14.51 11.80 11.30
CA THR A 172 14.94 13.00 12.02
C THR A 172 14.19 14.27 11.61
N GLY A 173 13.28 14.20 10.62
CA GLY A 173 12.37 15.28 10.25
C GLY A 173 11.08 15.40 11.08
N LEU A 174 10.71 14.39 11.89
CA LEU A 174 9.40 14.36 12.57
C LEU A 174 9.26 15.27 13.80
N THR A 175 10.34 15.78 14.38
CA THR A 175 10.27 16.53 15.65
C THR A 175 10.01 18.03 15.49
N LYS A 176 10.15 18.61 14.29
CA LYS A 176 9.99 20.06 14.09
C LYS A 176 8.55 20.55 13.95
N SER A 177 7.57 19.67 13.75
CA SER A 177 6.16 20.08 13.53
C SER A 177 5.30 20.11 14.82
N LEU A 178 5.80 19.58 15.94
CA LEU A 178 5.02 19.45 17.18
C LEU A 178 5.10 20.65 18.13
N THR A 179 5.86 21.70 17.80
CA THR A 179 6.03 22.88 18.68
C THR A 179 5.33 24.16 18.18
N LYS A 180 4.64 24.15 17.04
CA LYS A 180 3.95 25.35 16.52
C LYS A 180 2.44 25.16 16.32
N SER A 181 1.76 24.71 17.37
CA SER A 181 0.32 24.92 17.52
C SER A 181 -0.07 25.03 18.99
N ARG A 182 0.45 26.04 19.69
CA ARG A 182 -0.30 26.65 20.79
C ARG A 182 -1.14 27.76 20.19
N ARG A 183 -2.42 27.49 19.94
CA ARG A 183 -3.43 28.56 19.87
C ARG A 183 -3.51 29.16 21.27
N THR A 184 -2.93 30.32 21.44
CA THR A 184 -3.29 31.24 22.51
C THR A 184 -4.71 31.72 22.22
N THR A 185 -5.68 31.30 23.03
CA THR A 185 -6.96 32.01 23.15
C THR A 185 -6.75 33.12 24.18
N PRO A 186 -6.95 34.41 23.84
CA PRO A 186 -7.17 35.45 24.83
C PRO A 186 -8.67 35.76 24.84
N PHE A 187 -9.39 35.36 25.87
CA PHE A 187 -10.57 36.10 26.30
C PHE A 187 -10.68 35.97 27.82
N ASP A 188 -10.43 37.12 28.44
CA ASP A 188 -10.25 37.40 29.86
C ASP A 188 -11.47 37.09 30.73
N ASP A 189 -11.20 36.59 31.93
CA ASP A 189 -12.05 36.54 33.10
C ASP A 189 -11.82 37.77 33.99
N GLY A 190 -12.27 38.94 33.53
CA GLY A 190 -12.17 40.21 34.27
C GLY A 190 -13.43 40.53 35.07
N SER A 191 -13.41 40.27 36.38
CA SER A 191 -14.42 40.75 37.33
C SER A 191 -14.14 42.20 37.77
N VAL A 192 -15.22 42.88 38.20
CA VAL A 192 -15.33 44.12 39.02
C VAL A 192 -15.41 45.44 38.24
N GLU A 193 -16.56 46.15 38.32
CA GLU A 193 -16.67 47.45 39.02
C GLU A 193 -18.13 47.93 39.17
N THR A 194 -18.38 48.52 40.34
CA THR A 194 -19.64 48.99 40.92
C THR A 194 -20.20 50.26 40.26
N ALA A 195 -21.52 50.34 40.09
CA ALA A 195 -22.23 51.61 39.89
C ALA A 195 -23.45 51.72 40.81
N LYS A 196 -23.29 52.48 41.90
CA LYS A 196 -24.38 53.04 42.69
C LYS A 196 -25.11 54.11 41.86
N ARG A 197 -26.43 54.04 41.76
CA ARG A 197 -27.29 55.22 41.56
C ARG A 197 -28.45 55.17 42.54
N LYS A 198 -28.43 56.14 43.47
CA LYS A 198 -29.57 56.57 44.29
C LYS A 198 -30.09 57.88 43.69
N THR A 199 -31.41 58.07 43.78
CA THR A 199 -32.21 59.32 43.80
C THR A 199 -32.19 60.19 42.53
N ALA A 200 -33.36 60.40 41.90
CA ALA A 200 -34.48 61.19 42.41
C ALA A 200 -35.80 60.50 42.05
#